data_AF-A0A833UBJ8-F1
#
_entry.id   AF-A0A833UBJ8-F1
#
_cell.length_a   1.000
_cell.length_b   1.000
_cell.length_c   1.000
_cell.angle_alpha   90.00
_cell.angle_beta   90.00
_cell.angle_gamma   90.00
#
_symmetry.space_group_name_H-M   'P 1'
#
loop_
_entity.id
_entity.type
_entity.pdbx_description
1 polymer ?
#
loop_
_entity_poly.entity_id
_entity_poly.type
_entity_poly.pdbx_seq_one_letter_code
_entity_poly.pdbx_strand_id
1 'polypeptide(L)'
;MKRGTENALNNRISNVKFYSQDLTKDFSHYSWANQGFDALLIDPPRAGAEQVMHYLPKFGAKRIVYVSCNPATLARDAGILVQHGYQLKKAGVMDMFTHTGHVESLPYLKRN
;
A
#
# COMPACT_ATOMS: atom_id res chain seq x y z
N MET A 1 8.86 -13.08 -6.59
CA MET A 1 10.13 -12.95 -5.85
C MET A 1 11.33 -12.87 -6.75
N LYS A 2 11.62 -13.92 -7.51
CA LYS A 2 12.81 -14.04 -8.38
C LYS A 2 13.11 -12.77 -9.19
N ARG A 3 12.10 -12.25 -9.93
CA ARG A 3 12.23 -11.01 -10.72
C ARG A 3 12.59 -9.77 -9.90
N GLY A 4 12.02 -9.61 -8.69
CA GLY A 4 12.32 -8.47 -7.83
C GLY A 4 13.79 -8.50 -7.38
N THR A 5 14.26 -9.66 -6.93
CA THR A 5 15.66 -9.88 -6.55
C THR A 5 16.61 -9.68 -7.73
N GLU A 6 16.29 -10.24 -8.91
CA GLU A 6 17.06 -10.06 -10.14
C GLU A 6 17.17 -8.58 -10.53
N ASN A 7 16.05 -7.84 -10.49
CA ASN A 7 16.04 -6.42 -10.78
C ASN A 7 16.90 -5.63 -9.79
N ALA A 8 16.83 -5.94 -8.50
CA ALA A 8 17.66 -5.29 -7.49
C ALA A 8 19.15 -5.53 -7.74
N LEU A 9 19.54 -6.77 -8.07
CA LEU A 9 20.92 -7.14 -8.41
C LEU A 9 21.41 -6.38 -9.66
N ASN A 10 20.61 -6.38 -10.74
CA ASN A 10 20.94 -5.69 -11.99
C ASN A 10 21.12 -4.18 -11.80
N ASN A 11 20.41 -3.59 -10.83
CA ASN A 11 20.50 -2.17 -10.49
C ASN A 11 21.43 -1.86 -9.30
N ARG A 12 22.17 -2.86 -8.79
CA ARG A 12 23.09 -2.72 -7.64
C ARG A 12 22.42 -2.18 -6.37
N ILE A 13 21.16 -2.55 -6.13
CA ILE A 13 20.38 -2.17 -4.95
C ILE A 13 20.47 -3.30 -3.91
N SER A 14 21.13 -3.03 -2.78
CA SER A 14 21.37 -4.01 -1.71
C SER A 14 20.49 -3.82 -0.47
N ASN A 15 19.78 -2.69 -0.36
CA ASN A 15 18.98 -2.30 0.81
C ASN A 15 17.49 -2.67 0.66
N VAL A 16 17.19 -3.73 -0.08
CA VAL A 16 15.82 -4.21 -0.32
C VAL A 16 15.70 -5.68 0.08
N LYS A 17 14.58 -6.01 0.73
CA LYS A 17 14.19 -7.40 1.03
C LYS A 17 12.82 -7.64 0.40
N PHE A 18 12.65 -8.82 -0.20
CA PHE A 18 11.41 -9.21 -0.83
C PHE A 18 10.81 -10.39 -0.05
N TYR A 19 9.51 -10.35 0.25
CA TYR A 19 8.74 -11.46 0.83
C TYR A 19 7.56 -11.88 -0.05
N SER A 20 7.27 -13.18 -0.13
CA SER A 20 6.10 -13.73 -0.82
C SER A 20 5.08 -14.16 0.21
N GLN A 21 3.99 -13.42 0.36
CA GLN A 21 2.96 -13.73 1.34
C GLN A 21 1.56 -13.47 0.80
N ASP A 22 0.61 -14.25 1.29
CA ASP A 22 -0.82 -14.01 1.11
C ASP A 22 -1.27 -12.99 2.16
N LEU A 23 -1.43 -11.74 1.73
CA LEU A 23 -1.82 -10.63 2.61
C LEU A 23 -3.30 -10.69 3.03
N THR A 24 -4.09 -11.63 2.51
CA THR A 24 -5.47 -11.84 2.95
C THR A 24 -5.58 -12.73 4.19
N LYS A 25 -4.48 -13.40 4.56
CA LYS A 25 -4.37 -14.27 5.74
C LYS A 25 -3.63 -13.56 6.87
N ASP A 26 -3.64 -14.18 8.06
CA ASP A 26 -2.80 -13.70 9.15
C ASP A 26 -1.31 -13.90 8.84
N PHE A 27 -0.60 -12.78 8.67
CA PHE A 27 0.84 -12.72 8.43
C PHE A 27 1.61 -12.16 9.64
N SER A 28 0.96 -11.96 10.79
CA SER A 28 1.57 -11.36 11.98
C SER A 28 2.72 -12.19 12.58
N HIS A 29 2.75 -13.50 12.30
CA HIS A 29 3.81 -14.40 12.75
C HIS A 29 5.13 -14.24 11.97
N TYR A 30 5.13 -13.56 10.83
CA TYR A 30 6.36 -13.31 10.09
C TYR A 30 7.18 -12.20 10.73
N SER A 31 8.50 -12.40 10.82
CA SER A 31 9.42 -11.44 11.44
C SER A 31 9.36 -10.04 10.82
N TRP A 32 9.20 -9.96 9.49
CA TRP A 32 9.11 -8.68 8.78
C TRP A 32 7.86 -7.88 9.16
N ALA A 33 6.78 -8.53 9.62
CA ALA A 33 5.55 -7.84 9.98
C ALA A 33 5.67 -7.07 11.30
N ASN A 34 6.60 -7.45 12.17
CA ASN A 34 6.80 -6.86 13.49
C ASN A 34 7.99 -5.89 13.57
N GLN A 35 8.72 -5.68 12.47
CA GLN A 35 9.92 -4.83 12.48
C GLN A 35 9.60 -3.32 12.51
N GLY A 36 8.34 -2.94 12.26
CA GLY A 36 7.90 -1.56 12.13
C GLY A 36 8.33 -0.90 10.81
N PHE A 37 7.59 0.11 10.38
CA PHE A 37 7.86 0.86 9.15
C PHE A 37 7.53 2.33 9.34
N ASP A 38 8.31 3.25 8.77
CA ASP A 38 8.02 4.69 8.83
C ASP A 38 6.95 5.13 7.82
N ALA A 39 6.87 4.42 6.70
CA ALA A 39 6.01 4.71 5.57
C ALA A 39 5.60 3.44 4.82
N LEU A 40 4.44 3.46 4.18
CA LEU A 40 3.91 2.37 3.36
C LEU A 40 3.48 2.90 1.99
N LEU A 41 3.75 2.10 0.96
CA LEU A 41 3.23 2.24 -0.39
C LEU A 41 2.34 1.03 -0.67
N ILE A 42 1.09 1.28 -1.07
CA ILE A 42 0.08 0.23 -1.28
C ILE A 42 -0.47 0.39 -2.68
N ASP A 43 -0.36 -0.65 -3.50
CA ASP A 43 -0.87 -0.71 -4.88
C ASP A 43 -1.61 -2.04 -5.07
N PRO A 44 -2.89 -2.12 -4.66
CA PRO A 44 -3.65 -3.36 -4.64
C PRO A 44 -4.39 -3.62 -5.95
N PRO A 45 -4.92 -4.84 -6.16
CA PRO A 45 -5.82 -5.11 -7.27
C PRO A 45 -7.11 -4.27 -7.19
N ARG A 46 -7.95 -4.30 -8.24
CA ARG A 46 -9.24 -3.56 -8.31
C ARG A 46 -10.16 -3.79 -7.11
N ALA A 47 -10.06 -4.94 -6.43
CA ALA A 47 -10.82 -5.28 -5.23
C ALA A 47 -10.42 -4.46 -3.98
N GLY A 48 -9.31 -3.72 -4.02
CA GLY A 48 -8.72 -3.03 -2.88
C GLY A 48 -7.96 -3.98 -1.97
N ALA A 49 -7.68 -3.52 -0.75
CA ALA A 49 -6.90 -4.23 0.26
C ALA A 49 -7.52 -4.14 1.67
N GLU A 50 -8.85 -4.20 1.73
CA GLU A 50 -9.66 -4.10 2.96
C GLU A 50 -9.10 -4.89 4.14
N GLN A 51 -8.83 -6.19 3.95
CA GLN A 51 -8.32 -7.06 5.01
C GLN A 51 -6.99 -6.54 5.58
N VAL A 52 -6.12 -6.02 4.72
CA VAL A 52 -4.80 -5.51 5.10
C VAL A 52 -4.92 -4.18 5.85
N MET A 53 -5.91 -3.35 5.53
CA MET A 53 -6.07 -2.02 6.14
C MET A 53 -6.16 -2.09 7.67
N HIS A 54 -6.76 -3.15 8.21
CA HIS A 54 -6.87 -3.40 9.65
C HIS A 54 -5.54 -3.79 10.32
N TYR A 55 -4.54 -4.26 9.55
CA TYR A 55 -3.22 -4.60 10.07
C TYR A 55 -2.23 -3.42 9.99
N LEU A 56 -2.45 -2.45 9.08
CA LEU A 56 -1.54 -1.32 8.87
C LEU A 56 -1.20 -0.52 10.15
N PRO A 57 -2.11 -0.30 11.12
CA PRO A 57 -1.76 0.38 12.37
C PRO A 57 -0.66 -0.33 13.16
N LYS A 58 -0.57 -1.67 13.06
CA LYS A 58 0.44 -2.49 13.75
C LYS A 58 1.84 -2.29 13.20
N PHE A 59 1.96 -1.84 11.94
CA PHE A 59 3.24 -1.51 11.33
C PHE A 59 3.84 -0.20 11.86
N GLY A 60 3.09 0.61 12.62
CA GLY A 60 3.59 1.86 13.18
C GLY A 60 3.80 2.97 12.15
N ALA A 61 3.46 2.76 10.88
CA ALA A 61 3.64 3.74 9.83
C ALA A 61 2.91 5.05 10.13
N LYS A 62 3.59 6.16 9.87
CA LYS A 62 3.00 7.50 9.98
C LYS A 62 2.53 8.05 8.65
N ARG A 63 2.95 7.43 7.55
CA ARG A 63 2.76 7.91 6.17
C ARG A 63 2.31 6.76 5.29
N ILE A 64 1.24 6.96 4.54
CA ILE A 64 0.74 5.99 3.57
C ILE A 64 0.52 6.70 2.25
N VAL A 65 1.07 6.14 1.17
CA VAL A 65 0.64 6.44 -0.20
C VAL A 65 -0.12 5.22 -0.69
N TYR A 66 -1.37 5.43 -1.11
CA TYR A 66 -2.21 4.39 -1.67
C TYR A 66 -2.40 4.69 -3.15
N VAL A 67 -2.20 3.72 -4.03
CA VAL A 67 -2.44 3.78 -5.47
C VAL A 67 -3.69 2.97 -5.76
N SER A 68 -4.65 3.52 -6.51
CA SER A 68 -5.89 2.81 -6.83
C SER A 68 -6.45 3.18 -8.20
N CYS A 69 -6.75 2.15 -8.98
CA CYS A 69 -7.53 2.23 -10.22
C CYS A 69 -9.04 2.20 -10.01
N ASN A 70 -9.50 2.03 -8.76
CA ASN A 70 -10.92 1.91 -8.41
C ASN A 70 -11.27 2.88 -7.27
N PRO A 71 -12.00 3.98 -7.56
CA PRO A 71 -12.39 4.96 -6.56
C PRO A 71 -13.26 4.41 -5.43
N ALA A 72 -14.10 3.41 -5.71
CA ALA A 72 -15.04 2.87 -4.72
C ALA A 72 -14.32 2.07 -3.63
N THR A 73 -13.42 1.16 -4.01
CA THR A 73 -12.63 0.39 -3.04
C THR A 73 -11.59 1.26 -2.35
N LEU A 74 -11.05 2.28 -3.04
CA LEU A 74 -10.22 3.30 -2.41
C LEU A 74 -10.95 4.04 -1.29
N ALA A 75 -12.19 4.49 -1.53
CA ALA A 75 -12.97 5.21 -0.54
C ALA A 75 -13.26 4.34 0.71
N ARG A 76 -13.59 3.06 0.52
CA ARG A 76 -13.74 2.10 1.63
C ARG A 76 -12.45 1.96 2.43
N ASP A 77 -11.33 1.68 1.75
CA ASP A 77 -10.05 1.39 2.40
C ASP A 77 -9.47 2.63 3.11
N ALA A 78 -9.61 3.81 2.50
CA ALA A 78 -9.27 5.09 3.13
C ALA A 78 -10.16 5.37 4.35
N GLY A 79 -11.45 5.01 4.31
CA GLY A 79 -12.36 5.10 5.46
C GLY A 79 -11.85 4.29 6.66
N ILE A 80 -11.36 3.07 6.43
CA ILE A 80 -10.76 2.23 7.48
C ILE A 80 -9.49 2.90 8.03
N LEU A 81 -8.64 3.48 7.17
CA LEU A 81 -7.45 4.21 7.63
C LEU A 81 -7.82 5.43 8.50
N VAL A 82 -8.87 6.17 8.12
CA VAL A 82 -9.37 7.32 8.90
C VAL A 82 -9.84 6.90 10.29
N GLN A 83 -10.53 5.76 10.41
CA GLN A 83 -10.90 5.19 11.72
C GLN A 83 -9.69 4.91 12.62
N HIS A 84 -8.52 4.65 12.03
CA HIS A 84 -7.26 4.43 12.74
C HIS A 84 -6.41 5.71 12.93
N GLY A 85 -7.00 6.88 12.73
CA GLY A 85 -6.37 8.18 13.00
C GLY A 85 -5.51 8.73 11.86
N TYR A 86 -5.54 8.10 10.67
CA TYR A 86 -4.93 8.70 9.49
C TYR A 86 -5.80 9.82 8.93
N GLN A 87 -5.17 10.84 8.37
CA GLN A 87 -5.83 11.96 7.74
C GLN A 87 -5.34 12.08 6.30
N LEU A 88 -6.27 12.25 5.35
CA LEU A 88 -5.93 12.59 3.97
C LEU A 88 -5.25 13.97 3.96
N LYS A 89 -4.05 14.04 3.38
CA LYS A 89 -3.28 15.30 3.29
C LYS A 89 -3.15 15.80 1.87
N LYS A 90 -3.03 14.91 0.89
CA LYS A 90 -2.96 15.24 -0.54
C LYS A 90 -3.58 14.10 -1.33
N ALA A 91 -4.03 14.39 -2.55
CA ALA A 91 -4.41 13.37 -3.51
C ALA A 91 -3.96 13.81 -4.91
N GLY A 92 -3.49 12.86 -5.70
CA GLY A 92 -3.24 13.03 -7.12
C GLY A 92 -4.15 12.12 -7.94
N VAL A 93 -4.38 12.49 -9.18
CA VAL A 93 -5.05 11.65 -10.18
C VAL A 93 -4.14 11.55 -11.40
N MET A 94 -4.07 10.38 -12.01
CA MET A 94 -3.27 10.11 -13.19
C MET A 94 -4.13 9.40 -14.24
N ASP A 95 -4.13 9.93 -15.47
CA ASP A 95 -4.66 9.22 -16.63
C ASP A 95 -3.56 8.29 -17.17
N MET A 96 -3.60 7.02 -16.77
CA MET A 96 -2.72 5.99 -17.32
C MET A 96 -3.32 5.28 -18.55
N PHE A 97 -4.60 5.51 -18.83
CA PHE A 97 -5.38 4.76 -19.83
C PHE A 97 -6.30 5.70 -20.59
N THR A 98 -5.71 6.55 -21.43
CA THR A 98 -6.42 7.56 -22.19
C THR A 98 -7.54 6.95 -23.04
N HIS A 99 -8.66 7.66 -23.13
CA HIS A 99 -9.89 7.22 -23.81
C HIS A 99 -10.60 6.02 -23.15
N THR A 100 -10.29 5.70 -21.89
CA THR A 100 -11.06 4.74 -21.09
C THR A 100 -11.70 5.43 -19.88
N GLY A 101 -12.62 4.74 -19.20
CA GLY A 101 -13.16 5.20 -17.92
C GLY A 101 -12.26 4.93 -16.71
N HIS A 102 -11.04 4.40 -16.90
CA HIS A 102 -10.13 4.10 -15.80
C HIS A 102 -9.45 5.37 -15.31
N VAL A 103 -9.32 5.48 -13.99
CA VAL A 103 -8.68 6.62 -13.33
C VAL A 103 -7.80 6.09 -12.21
N GLU A 104 -6.51 6.40 -12.26
CA GLU A 104 -5.59 6.10 -11.17
C GLU A 104 -5.59 7.25 -10.16
N SER A 105 -5.77 6.92 -8.89
CA SER A 105 -5.83 7.87 -7.78
C SER A 105 -4.75 7.57 -6.75
N LEU A 106 -4.06 8.61 -6.28
CA LEU A 106 -2.92 8.50 -5.37
C LEU A 106 -3.09 9.35 -4.09
N PRO A 107 -3.97 8.98 -3.14
CA PRO A 107 -4.05 9.67 -1.87
C PRO A 107 -2.82 9.44 -1.00
N TYR A 108 -2.37 10.52 -0.37
CA TYR A 108 -1.38 10.55 0.69
C TYR A 108 -2.05 10.79 2.03
N LEU A 109 -1.94 9.81 2.93
CA LEU A 109 -2.49 9.84 4.29
C LEU A 109 -1.37 9.92 5.33
N LYS A 110 -1.64 10.65 6.43
CA LYS A 110 -0.70 10.83 7.54
C LYS A 110 -1.37 10.66 8.89
N ARG A 111 -0.70 9.99 9.83
CA ARG A 111 -1.05 9.90 11.26
C ARG A 111 0.03 10.60 12.09
N ASN A 112 -0.38 11.43 13.05
CA ASN A 112 0.54 12.22 13.89
C ASN A 112 1.14 11.37 15.01
#